data_AF-A0A1U7Z820-F1
#
_entry.id   AF-A0A1U7Z820-F1
#
_cell.length_a   1.000
_cell.length_b   1.000
_cell.length_c   1.000
_cell.angle_alpha   90.00
_cell.angle_beta   90.00
_cell.angle_gamma   90.00
#
_symmetry.space_group_name_H-M   'P 1'
#
loop_
_entity.id
_entity.type
_entity.pdbx_description
1 polymer ?
#
loop_
_entity_poly.entity_id
_entity_poly.type
_entity_poly.pdbx_seq_one_letter_code
_entity_poly.pdbx_strand_id
1 'polypeptide(L)'
;SKADVTPFWDQPAHPPSLHTVRPLILFVLLFLEDFTSVASAKATCLAALKTAAQTHDVRSEEITSLRLEAESARDEATSAMEQLHEAECEIKSLRTMTQRMILTQEEMEEVVLKRCWLARYWNLCVRHGIHAEIAGAKHEYWSSLAPLPLEVVLSAGQKAKEENPTEKTDAEERDKIPHSLSDLSGDGNIESMLLVEKGMRELASLKVEDAVLLAMAQNRRPHFLKFDNHVSDADHLKIQDEGQIEAFELSQEESEDVIFKQAWLTYFWRRAKNHGLEQDIADEHLQFWINHSSRSPTSHDAVDVERGMVELRKLGIETQLWEESRKWIDQDVVHPKMQIGSEL
;
A
#
# COMPACT_ATOMS: atom_id res chain seq x y z
N SER A 1 -44.64 -1.94 46.88
CA SER A 1 -45.33 -0.73 46.40
C SER A 1 -45.80 -1.00 44.98
N LYS A 2 -47.12 -1.01 44.77
CA LYS A 2 -47.77 -1.05 43.45
C LYS A 2 -47.74 0.36 42.85
N ALA A 3 -47.50 0.48 41.55
CA ALA A 3 -48.08 1.47 40.62
C ALA A 3 -47.42 1.22 39.25
N ASP A 4 -48.08 0.53 38.33
CA ASP A 4 -49.14 1.02 37.43
C ASP A 4 -48.55 1.74 36.21
N VAL A 5 -48.56 0.97 35.12
CA VAL A 5 -48.38 1.39 33.73
C VAL A 5 -49.69 2.03 33.27
N THR A 6 -49.62 3.25 32.75
CA THR A 6 -50.70 3.86 31.95
C THR A 6 -50.16 4.23 30.57
N PRO A 7 -50.90 3.90 29.48
CA PRO A 7 -50.46 4.16 28.12
C PRO A 7 -50.78 5.61 27.69
N PHE A 8 -49.82 6.18 26.95
CA PHE A 8 -49.79 7.55 26.45
C PHE A 8 -50.61 7.70 25.16
N TRP A 9 -51.93 7.52 25.21
CA TRP A 9 -52.81 7.91 24.09
C TRP A 9 -54.19 8.29 24.62
N ASP A 10 -54.37 9.57 24.93
CA ASP A 10 -55.63 10.30 24.69
C ASP A 10 -55.51 11.75 25.21
N GLN A 11 -55.33 12.71 24.31
CA GLN A 11 -55.71 14.11 24.54
C GLN A 11 -56.00 14.81 23.19
N PRO A 12 -56.98 15.74 23.16
CA PRO A 12 -57.64 16.20 21.95
C PRO A 12 -56.84 17.27 21.19
N ALA A 13 -56.99 17.27 19.85
CA ALA A 13 -56.33 18.23 18.96
C ALA A 13 -56.76 19.68 19.27
N HIS A 14 -55.81 20.50 19.70
CA HIS A 14 -55.97 21.95 19.82
C HIS A 14 -56.02 22.61 18.42
N PRO A 15 -56.88 23.63 18.20
CA PRO A 15 -56.84 24.40 16.95
C PRO A 15 -55.52 25.17 16.83
N PRO A 16 -54.93 25.28 15.63
CA PRO A 16 -53.62 25.89 15.45
C PRO A 16 -53.65 27.36 15.86
N SER A 17 -52.66 27.75 16.67
CA SER A 17 -52.49 29.10 17.17
C SER A 17 -52.24 30.10 16.03
N LEU A 18 -52.64 31.36 16.24
CA LEU A 18 -52.46 32.50 15.31
C LEU A 18 -51.00 32.71 14.83
N HIS A 19 -50.02 32.07 15.48
CA HIS A 19 -48.62 32.06 15.04
C HIS A 19 -48.34 31.10 13.86
N THR A 20 -49.22 30.14 13.59
CA THR A 20 -49.08 29.17 12.48
C THR A 20 -49.77 29.65 11.18
N VAL A 21 -50.74 30.56 11.30
CA VAL A 21 -51.52 31.06 10.16
C VAL A 21 -50.84 32.26 9.47
N ARG A 22 -50.06 33.04 10.23
CA ARG A 22 -49.28 34.19 9.72
C ARG A 22 -48.28 33.84 8.61
N PRO A 23 -47.44 32.79 8.72
CA PRO A 23 -46.53 32.43 7.64
C PRO A 23 -47.25 31.92 6.39
N LEU A 24 -48.40 31.24 6.54
CA LEU A 24 -49.22 30.78 5.41
C LEU A 24 -49.87 31.94 4.64
N ILE A 25 -50.32 32.99 5.34
CA ILE A 25 -50.85 34.20 4.70
C ILE A 25 -49.74 34.99 3.99
N LEU A 26 -48.55 35.09 4.59
CA LEU A 26 -47.40 35.71 3.92
C LEU A 26 -46.95 34.91 2.69
N PHE A 27 -46.96 33.59 2.77
CA PHE A 27 -46.60 32.71 1.65
C PHE A 27 -47.59 32.86 0.48
N VAL A 28 -48.89 32.95 0.77
CA VAL A 28 -49.92 33.21 -0.25
C VAL A 28 -49.77 34.61 -0.84
N LEU A 29 -49.49 35.65 -0.03
CA LEU A 29 -49.31 37.02 -0.54
C LEU A 29 -48.05 37.18 -1.40
N LEU A 30 -46.94 36.54 -1.05
CA LEU A 30 -45.71 36.53 -1.86
C LEU A 30 -45.92 35.78 -3.19
N PHE A 31 -46.62 34.64 -3.17
CA PHE A 31 -46.95 33.91 -4.39
C PHE A 31 -47.94 34.66 -5.30
N LEU A 32 -48.84 35.48 -4.75
CA LEU A 32 -49.74 36.34 -5.53
C LEU A 32 -49.01 37.56 -6.13
N GLU A 33 -48.03 38.13 -5.43
CA GLU A 33 -47.15 39.18 -5.99
C GLU A 33 -46.28 38.63 -7.14
N ASP A 34 -45.77 37.41 -7.01
CA ASP A 34 -45.05 36.73 -8.10
C ASP A 34 -45.96 36.39 -9.28
N PHE A 35 -47.19 35.94 -9.04
CA PHE A 35 -48.14 35.67 -10.12
C PHE A 35 -48.57 36.92 -10.88
N THR A 36 -48.75 38.05 -10.17
CA THR A 36 -49.09 39.33 -10.79
C THR A 36 -47.89 39.95 -11.51
N SER A 37 -46.67 39.77 -10.99
CA SER A 37 -45.41 40.11 -11.65
C SER A 37 -45.19 39.31 -12.94
N VAL A 38 -45.40 38.00 -12.91
CA VAL A 38 -45.30 37.10 -14.08
C VAL A 38 -46.41 37.38 -15.10
N ALA A 39 -47.64 37.67 -14.65
CA ALA A 39 -48.74 38.05 -15.53
C ALA A 39 -48.50 39.43 -16.17
N SER A 40 -47.95 40.39 -15.43
CA SER A 40 -47.55 41.70 -15.94
C SER A 40 -46.37 41.60 -16.92
N ALA A 41 -45.38 40.74 -16.63
CA ALA A 41 -44.28 40.43 -17.54
C ALA A 41 -44.77 39.74 -18.84
N LYS A 42 -45.73 38.81 -18.74
CA LYS A 42 -46.38 38.23 -19.92
C LYS A 42 -47.22 39.25 -20.69
N ALA A 43 -47.94 40.14 -20.02
CA ALA A 43 -48.77 41.16 -20.65
C ALA A 43 -47.92 42.23 -21.35
N THR A 44 -46.82 42.65 -20.74
CA THR A 44 -45.84 43.56 -21.34
C THR A 44 -45.09 42.89 -22.49
N CYS A 45 -44.76 41.60 -22.39
CA CYS A 45 -44.17 40.83 -23.48
C CYS A 45 -45.15 40.67 -24.66
N LEU A 46 -46.44 40.37 -24.38
CA LEU A 46 -47.51 40.32 -25.40
C LEU A 46 -47.77 41.68 -26.05
N ALA A 47 -47.74 42.77 -25.27
CA ALA A 47 -47.87 44.13 -25.78
C ALA A 47 -46.64 44.57 -26.61
N ALA A 48 -45.43 44.14 -26.22
CA ALA A 48 -44.20 44.34 -26.97
C ALA A 48 -44.18 43.52 -28.27
N LEU A 49 -44.72 42.30 -28.27
CA LEU A 49 -44.91 41.46 -29.46
C LEU A 49 -45.91 42.08 -30.44
N LYS A 50 -47.00 42.67 -29.92
CA LYS A 50 -48.04 43.31 -30.74
C LYS A 50 -47.61 44.66 -31.31
N THR A 51 -46.74 45.40 -30.61
CA THR A 51 -46.11 46.64 -31.13
C THR A 51 -44.94 46.34 -32.07
N ALA A 52 -44.21 45.23 -31.87
CA ALA A 52 -43.19 44.74 -32.81
C ALA A 52 -43.74 44.33 -34.17
N ALA A 53 -45.01 43.90 -34.23
CA ALA A 53 -45.69 43.54 -35.48
C ALA A 53 -45.87 44.73 -36.46
N GLN A 54 -45.60 45.97 -36.04
CA GLN A 54 -45.73 47.17 -36.88
C GLN A 54 -44.40 47.73 -37.42
N THR A 55 -43.24 47.16 -37.06
CA THR A 55 -41.91 47.51 -37.62
C THR A 55 -41.23 46.24 -38.13
N HIS A 56 -41.77 45.67 -39.20
CA HIS A 56 -41.66 44.24 -39.51
C HIS A 56 -40.37 43.79 -40.23
N ASP A 57 -39.55 44.69 -40.78
CA ASP A 57 -38.44 44.26 -41.65
C ASP A 57 -37.05 44.34 -40.96
N VAL A 58 -36.67 45.52 -40.47
CA VAL A 58 -35.36 45.75 -39.82
C VAL A 58 -35.23 45.01 -38.47
N ARG A 59 -36.33 44.91 -37.72
CA ARG A 59 -36.36 44.21 -36.42
C ARG A 59 -36.34 42.68 -36.58
N SER A 60 -36.80 42.17 -37.72
CA SER A 60 -36.77 40.74 -38.05
C SER A 60 -35.32 40.28 -38.28
N GLU A 61 -34.55 41.07 -39.03
CA GLU A 61 -33.13 40.81 -39.30
C GLU A 61 -32.28 40.83 -38.02
N GLU A 62 -32.47 41.81 -37.14
CA GLU A 62 -31.80 41.87 -35.82
C GLU A 62 -32.15 40.65 -34.94
N ILE A 63 -33.43 40.23 -34.90
CA ILE A 63 -33.86 39.04 -34.14
C ILE A 63 -33.22 37.78 -34.72
N THR A 64 -33.08 37.66 -36.04
CA THR A 64 -32.40 36.52 -36.66
C THR A 64 -30.90 36.53 -36.39
N SER A 65 -30.26 37.70 -36.39
CA SER A 65 -28.84 37.86 -36.04
C SER A 65 -28.58 37.45 -34.59
N LEU A 66 -29.39 37.92 -33.65
CA LEU A 66 -29.27 37.57 -32.23
C LEU A 66 -29.48 36.07 -31.97
N ARG A 67 -30.38 35.42 -32.71
CA ARG A 67 -30.58 33.97 -32.62
C ARG A 67 -29.37 33.18 -33.13
N LEU A 68 -28.77 33.62 -34.22
CA LEU A 68 -27.57 32.99 -34.78
C LEU A 68 -26.36 33.17 -33.85
N GLU A 69 -26.21 34.35 -33.26
CA GLU A 69 -25.20 34.61 -32.23
C GLU A 69 -25.44 33.77 -30.96
N ALA A 70 -26.69 33.64 -30.51
CA ALA A 70 -27.03 32.78 -29.36
C ALA A 70 -26.77 31.29 -29.64
N GLU A 71 -27.04 30.82 -30.85
CA GLU A 71 -26.73 29.46 -31.29
C GLU A 71 -25.21 29.24 -31.30
N SER A 72 -24.46 30.17 -31.89
CA SER A 72 -22.99 30.13 -31.92
C SER A 72 -22.39 30.14 -30.52
N ALA A 73 -22.90 30.99 -29.61
CA ALA A 73 -22.45 31.06 -28.24
C ALA A 73 -22.78 29.77 -27.46
N ARG A 74 -23.92 29.13 -27.76
CA ARG A 74 -24.27 27.84 -27.16
C ARG A 74 -23.34 26.73 -27.66
N ASP A 75 -23.06 26.68 -28.95
CA ASP A 75 -22.17 25.69 -29.54
C ASP A 75 -20.73 25.88 -29.02
N GLU A 76 -20.27 27.13 -28.89
CA GLU A 76 -18.99 27.45 -28.24
C GLU A 76 -18.98 27.04 -26.76
N ALA A 77 -20.06 27.29 -26.01
CA ALA A 77 -20.18 26.84 -24.63
C ALA A 77 -20.15 25.32 -24.50
N THR A 78 -20.83 24.58 -25.40
CA THR A 78 -20.76 23.11 -25.41
C THR A 78 -19.36 22.60 -25.76
N SER A 79 -18.68 23.22 -26.73
CA SER A 79 -17.30 22.89 -27.07
C SER A 79 -16.35 23.17 -25.90
N ALA A 80 -16.54 24.28 -25.19
CA ALA A 80 -15.74 24.62 -24.02
C ALA A 80 -15.98 23.64 -22.86
N MET A 81 -17.22 23.17 -22.67
CA MET A 81 -17.54 22.15 -21.66
C MET A 81 -16.88 20.79 -21.98
N GLU A 82 -16.87 20.39 -23.25
CA GLU A 82 -16.19 19.16 -23.70
C GLU A 82 -14.67 19.24 -23.46
N GLN A 83 -14.04 20.35 -23.82
CA GLN A 83 -12.61 20.58 -23.58
C GLN A 83 -12.25 20.60 -22.09
N LEU A 84 -13.10 21.21 -21.26
CA LEU A 84 -12.92 21.21 -19.81
C LEU A 84 -13.00 19.79 -19.25
N HIS A 85 -13.96 18.99 -19.72
CA HIS A 85 -14.09 17.60 -19.31
C HIS A 85 -12.87 16.76 -19.71
N GLU A 86 -12.35 16.93 -20.93
CA GLU A 86 -11.13 16.28 -21.41
C GLU A 86 -9.91 16.67 -20.54
N ALA A 87 -9.72 17.97 -20.30
CA ALA A 87 -8.63 18.46 -19.45
C ALA A 87 -8.74 17.95 -18.00
N GLU A 88 -9.95 17.85 -17.45
CA GLU A 88 -10.17 17.24 -16.13
C GLU A 88 -9.79 15.76 -16.10
N CYS A 89 -10.13 15.01 -17.15
CA CYS A 89 -9.73 13.62 -17.30
C CYS A 89 -8.21 13.46 -17.39
N GLU A 90 -7.52 14.33 -18.15
CA GLU A 90 -6.06 14.35 -18.23
C GLU A 90 -5.41 14.66 -16.88
N ILE A 91 -5.89 15.68 -16.17
CA ILE A 91 -5.39 16.04 -14.83
C ILE A 91 -5.57 14.87 -13.86
N LYS A 92 -6.72 14.19 -13.89
CA LYS A 92 -6.96 13.00 -13.06
C LYS A 92 -5.96 11.89 -13.39
N SER A 93 -5.76 11.58 -14.67
CA SER A 93 -4.78 10.59 -15.12
C SER A 93 -3.36 10.93 -14.68
N LEU A 94 -2.93 12.19 -14.83
CA LEU A 94 -1.61 12.64 -14.41
C LEU A 94 -1.41 12.56 -12.89
N ARG A 95 -2.45 12.87 -12.10
CA ARG A 95 -2.42 12.72 -10.63
C ARG A 95 -2.27 11.25 -10.24
N THR A 96 -3.02 10.35 -10.84
CA THR A 96 -2.89 8.90 -10.61
C THR A 96 -1.48 8.42 -10.97
N MET A 97 -0.95 8.83 -12.12
CA MET A 97 0.41 8.48 -12.53
C MET A 97 1.45 8.98 -11.54
N THR A 98 1.32 10.23 -11.07
CA THR A 98 2.22 10.81 -10.06
C THR A 98 2.14 10.05 -8.74
N GLN A 99 0.94 9.69 -8.29
CA GLN A 99 0.77 8.92 -7.06
C GLN A 99 1.40 7.53 -7.15
N ARG A 100 1.32 6.86 -8.31
CA ARG A 100 1.98 5.56 -8.53
C ARG A 100 3.51 5.64 -8.49
N MET A 101 4.10 6.82 -8.68
CA MET A 101 5.55 6.98 -8.59
C MET A 101 6.03 7.08 -7.13
N ILE A 102 5.16 7.45 -6.20
CA ILE A 102 5.51 7.61 -4.79
C ILE A 102 5.35 6.26 -4.08
N LEU A 103 6.36 5.87 -3.30
CA LEU A 103 6.31 4.63 -2.52
C LEU A 103 5.48 4.84 -1.24
N THR A 104 4.70 3.83 -0.87
CA THR A 104 4.05 3.79 0.45
C THR A 104 5.08 3.54 1.55
N GLN A 105 4.72 3.77 2.82
CA GLN A 105 5.61 3.48 3.95
C GLN A 105 6.04 2.00 3.97
N GLU A 106 5.12 1.09 3.70
CA GLU A 106 5.44 -0.35 3.67
C GLU A 106 6.33 -0.73 2.48
N GLU A 107 6.12 -0.08 1.32
CA GLU A 107 7.02 -0.26 0.17
C GLU A 107 8.42 0.27 0.47
N MET A 108 8.53 1.40 1.18
CA MET A 108 9.81 1.95 1.60
C MET A 108 10.52 1.05 2.62
N GLU A 109 9.81 0.47 3.57
CA GLU A 109 10.36 -0.54 4.49
C GLU A 109 10.94 -1.73 3.70
N GLU A 110 10.22 -2.24 2.70
CA GLU A 110 10.70 -3.33 1.84
C GLU A 110 11.95 -2.95 1.05
N VAL A 111 12.02 -1.73 0.50
CA VAL A 111 13.24 -1.22 -0.18
C VAL A 111 14.44 -1.26 0.76
N VAL A 112 14.27 -0.80 2.01
CA VAL A 112 15.33 -0.79 3.01
C VAL A 112 15.78 -2.22 3.34
N LEU A 113 14.83 -3.16 3.55
CA LEU A 113 15.15 -4.56 3.81
C LEU A 113 15.93 -5.18 2.64
N LYS A 114 15.50 -4.96 1.39
CA LYS A 114 16.20 -5.47 0.20
C LYS A 114 17.61 -4.89 0.06
N ARG A 115 17.82 -3.60 0.38
CA ARG A 115 19.17 -3.02 0.46
C ARG A 115 20.03 -3.69 1.51
N CYS A 116 19.46 -4.02 2.67
CA CYS A 116 20.16 -4.74 3.73
C CYS A 116 20.58 -6.14 3.28
N TRP A 117 19.69 -6.87 2.60
CA TRP A 117 20.00 -8.16 1.98
C TRP A 117 21.17 -8.04 1.00
N LEU A 118 21.08 -7.09 0.06
CA LEU A 118 22.13 -6.81 -0.92
C LEU A 118 23.48 -6.48 -0.25
N ALA A 119 23.48 -5.55 0.69
CA ALA A 119 24.69 -5.14 1.42
C ALA A 119 25.33 -6.33 2.15
N ARG A 120 24.53 -7.15 2.85
CA ARG A 120 25.01 -8.32 3.59
C ARG A 120 25.60 -9.39 2.67
N TYR A 121 24.88 -9.79 1.62
CA TYR A 121 25.34 -10.87 0.74
C TYR A 121 26.55 -10.47 -0.10
N TRP A 122 26.63 -9.22 -0.57
CA TRP A 122 27.84 -8.75 -1.24
C TRP A 122 29.03 -8.65 -0.27
N ASN A 123 28.82 -8.28 1.00
CA ASN A 123 29.87 -8.34 2.02
C ASN A 123 30.38 -9.78 2.25
N LEU A 124 29.47 -10.76 2.32
CA LEU A 124 29.81 -12.18 2.43
C LEU A 124 30.63 -12.63 1.21
N CYS A 125 30.26 -12.19 0.00
CA CYS A 125 31.06 -12.45 -1.19
C CYS A 125 32.49 -11.91 -1.08
N VAL A 126 32.68 -10.69 -0.57
CA VAL A 126 34.01 -10.11 -0.33
C VAL A 126 34.82 -10.98 0.64
N ARG A 127 34.22 -11.40 1.76
CA ARG A 127 34.88 -12.23 2.78
C ARG A 127 35.33 -13.60 2.25
N HIS A 128 34.50 -14.22 1.42
CA HIS A 128 34.75 -15.58 0.89
C HIS A 128 35.40 -15.59 -0.50
N GLY A 129 35.74 -14.43 -1.06
CA GLY A 129 36.33 -14.31 -2.39
C GLY A 129 35.40 -14.73 -3.54
N ILE A 130 34.09 -14.70 -3.33
CA ILE A 130 33.07 -15.05 -4.32
C ILE A 130 32.87 -13.84 -5.24
N HIS A 131 32.92 -14.04 -6.57
CA HIS A 131 32.82 -12.95 -7.55
C HIS A 131 33.74 -11.75 -7.23
N ALA A 132 35.00 -12.03 -6.91
CA ALA A 132 35.98 -11.05 -6.40
C ALA A 132 36.13 -9.78 -7.27
N GLU A 133 35.90 -9.88 -8.57
CA GLU A 133 35.96 -8.76 -9.52
C GLU A 133 34.88 -7.69 -9.29
N ILE A 134 33.71 -8.08 -8.77
CA ILE A 134 32.55 -7.18 -8.61
C ILE A 134 32.10 -7.01 -7.16
N ALA A 135 32.38 -7.97 -6.29
CA ALA A 135 31.84 -8.01 -4.92
C ALA A 135 32.22 -6.77 -4.11
N GLY A 136 33.46 -6.27 -4.25
CA GLY A 136 33.93 -5.07 -3.54
C GLY A 136 33.11 -3.82 -3.89
N ALA A 137 32.99 -3.50 -5.17
CA ALA A 137 32.24 -2.34 -5.64
C ALA A 137 30.74 -2.45 -5.31
N LYS A 138 30.15 -3.66 -5.42
CA LYS A 138 28.75 -3.90 -5.07
C LYS A 138 28.51 -3.74 -3.58
N HIS A 139 29.37 -4.30 -2.74
CA HIS A 139 29.29 -4.16 -1.29
C HIS A 139 29.37 -2.68 -0.88
N GLU A 140 30.36 -1.94 -1.40
CA GLU A 140 30.53 -0.51 -1.11
C GLU A 140 29.27 0.29 -1.46
N TYR A 141 28.72 0.08 -2.66
CA TYR A 141 27.50 0.73 -3.10
C TYR A 141 26.30 0.43 -2.18
N TRP A 142 25.98 -0.85 -1.94
CA TRP A 142 24.80 -1.20 -1.15
C TRP A 142 24.96 -0.87 0.33
N SER A 143 26.16 -0.96 0.89
CA SER A 143 26.43 -0.56 2.27
C SER A 143 26.39 0.95 2.49
N SER A 144 26.63 1.75 1.45
CA SER A 144 26.38 3.20 1.54
C SER A 144 24.90 3.54 1.74
N LEU A 145 24.00 2.67 1.25
CA LEU A 145 22.54 2.81 1.37
C LEU A 145 21.96 2.08 2.59
N ALA A 146 22.67 1.06 3.09
CA ALA A 146 22.28 0.23 4.23
C ALA A 146 23.52 -0.11 5.09
N PRO A 147 23.96 0.80 5.97
CA PRO A 147 25.19 0.63 6.74
C PRO A 147 25.08 -0.41 7.86
N LEU A 148 23.87 -0.69 8.35
CA LEU A 148 23.61 -1.61 9.46
C LEU A 148 22.61 -2.72 9.06
N PRO A 149 22.96 -3.56 8.07
CA PRO A 149 22.00 -4.48 7.45
C PRO A 149 21.42 -5.50 8.42
N LEU A 150 22.24 -6.04 9.33
CA LEU A 150 21.79 -7.03 10.31
C LEU A 150 20.82 -6.40 11.31
N GLU A 151 21.20 -5.28 11.94
CA GLU A 151 20.38 -4.62 12.95
C GLU A 151 19.01 -4.21 12.40
N VAL A 152 18.98 -3.61 11.20
CA VAL A 152 17.73 -3.15 10.57
C VAL A 152 16.77 -4.33 10.31
N VAL A 153 17.25 -5.43 9.74
CA VAL A 153 16.41 -6.60 9.44
C VAL A 153 15.94 -7.28 10.73
N LEU A 154 16.82 -7.41 11.73
CA LEU A 154 16.45 -7.96 13.04
C LEU A 154 15.40 -7.09 13.75
N SER A 155 15.56 -5.77 13.72
CA SER A 155 14.58 -4.83 14.28
C SER A 155 13.23 -4.93 13.56
N ALA A 156 13.22 -5.05 12.22
CA ALA A 156 11.99 -5.24 11.47
C ALA A 156 11.29 -6.56 11.83
N GLY A 157 12.05 -7.66 11.94
CA GLY A 157 11.52 -8.95 12.38
C GLY A 157 10.98 -8.90 13.82
N GLN A 158 11.67 -8.18 14.73
CA GLN A 158 11.22 -8.02 16.11
C GLN A 158 9.95 -7.15 16.20
N LYS A 159 9.87 -6.04 15.46
CA LYS A 159 8.65 -5.23 15.33
C LYS A 159 7.49 -6.09 14.82
N ALA A 160 7.75 -6.88 13.77
CA ALA A 160 6.79 -7.82 13.21
C ALA A 160 6.45 -8.99 14.14
N LYS A 161 7.17 -9.20 15.24
CA LYS A 161 6.81 -10.19 16.27
C LYS A 161 5.90 -9.58 17.33
N GLU A 162 6.18 -8.35 17.74
CA GLU A 162 5.49 -7.64 18.82
C GLU A 162 4.15 -7.01 18.41
N GLU A 163 3.91 -6.82 17.12
CA GLU A 163 2.67 -6.24 16.60
C GLU A 163 1.44 -7.03 17.08
N ASN A 164 0.54 -6.41 17.87
CA ASN A 164 -0.68 -7.04 18.36
C ASN A 164 -1.88 -6.66 17.48
N PRO A 165 -2.79 -7.60 17.17
CA PRO A 165 -3.95 -7.33 16.30
C PRO A 165 -5.01 -6.40 16.91
N THR A 166 -4.91 -6.07 18.19
CA THR A 166 -5.89 -5.25 18.94
C THR A 166 -5.62 -3.75 18.86
N GLU A 167 -4.44 -3.33 18.44
CA GLU A 167 -4.14 -1.93 18.14
C GLU A 167 -4.37 -1.72 16.65
N LYS A 168 -5.65 -1.77 16.24
CA LYS A 168 -6.08 -1.04 15.04
C LYS A 168 -6.05 0.43 15.40
N THR A 169 -4.85 0.97 15.44
CA THR A 169 -4.62 2.40 15.47
C THR A 169 -5.34 2.98 14.26
N ASP A 170 -6.28 3.89 14.52
CA ASP A 170 -7.05 4.58 13.50
C ASP A 170 -6.10 5.08 12.39
N ALA A 171 -6.56 5.02 11.15
CA ALA A 171 -5.75 5.34 9.97
C ALA A 171 -5.07 6.73 10.01
N GLU A 172 -5.47 7.60 10.93
CA GLU A 172 -4.91 8.93 11.19
C GLU A 172 -3.66 8.94 12.10
N GLU A 173 -3.39 7.89 12.89
CA GLU A 173 -2.20 7.82 13.75
C GLU A 173 -1.02 7.09 13.09
N ARG A 174 -1.22 6.36 11.99
CA ARG A 174 -0.09 5.85 11.16
C ARG A 174 0.78 6.99 10.60
N ASP A 175 0.23 8.20 10.50
CA ASP A 175 0.93 9.41 10.03
C ASP A 175 1.70 10.14 11.14
N LYS A 176 1.59 9.69 12.41
CA LYS A 176 2.25 10.32 13.56
C LYS A 176 2.91 9.27 14.45
N ILE A 177 4.25 9.26 14.41
CA ILE A 177 5.23 8.68 15.37
C ILE A 177 5.98 7.44 14.84
N PRO A 178 7.33 7.37 14.92
CA PRO A 178 8.34 8.44 14.83
C PRO A 178 9.34 8.20 13.68
N HIS A 179 9.91 9.32 13.23
CA HIS A 179 10.99 9.54 12.26
C HIS A 179 12.32 8.79 12.50
N SER A 180 12.32 7.52 12.95
CA SER A 180 13.55 6.80 13.33
C SER A 180 14.07 5.81 12.29
N LEU A 181 13.26 5.41 11.30
CA LEU A 181 13.67 4.48 10.23
C LEU A 181 13.55 5.08 8.81
N SER A 182 12.73 6.12 8.61
CA SER A 182 12.59 6.81 7.31
C SER A 182 13.81 7.64 6.95
N ASP A 183 14.59 8.08 7.95
CA ASP A 183 15.70 9.02 7.75
C ASP A 183 17.00 8.33 7.27
N LEU A 184 16.97 7.00 7.09
CA LEU A 184 18.05 6.25 6.46
C LEU A 184 17.77 6.07 4.97
N SER A 185 17.80 7.20 4.24
CA SER A 185 17.93 7.28 2.77
C SER A 185 16.88 6.51 1.95
N GLY A 186 15.63 6.43 2.44
CA GLY A 186 14.48 5.96 1.65
C GLY A 186 14.06 7.00 0.62
N ASP A 187 14.74 7.07 -0.51
CA ASP A 187 14.28 7.88 -1.65
C ASP A 187 12.90 7.35 -2.07
N GLY A 188 11.85 8.10 -1.70
CA GLY A 188 10.44 7.69 -1.68
C GLY A 188 9.80 7.54 -3.07
N ASN A 189 10.62 7.25 -4.08
CA ASN A 189 10.26 7.14 -5.48
C ASN A 189 10.40 5.68 -5.96
N ILE A 190 9.58 5.29 -6.93
CA ILE A 190 9.55 3.98 -7.56
C ILE A 190 10.92 3.55 -8.12
N GLU A 191 11.77 4.50 -8.52
CA GLU A 191 13.14 4.23 -8.98
C GLU A 191 13.98 3.49 -7.94
N SER A 192 13.82 3.82 -6.66
CA SER A 192 14.51 3.13 -5.57
C SER A 192 14.07 1.67 -5.45
N MET A 193 12.78 1.39 -5.63
CA MET A 193 12.26 0.02 -5.69
C MET A 193 12.81 -0.73 -6.90
N LEU A 194 12.76 -0.14 -8.09
CA LEU A 194 13.30 -0.76 -9.31
C LEU A 194 14.80 -1.07 -9.22
N LEU A 195 15.55 -0.20 -8.56
CA LEU A 195 16.98 -0.37 -8.34
C LEU A 195 17.28 -1.56 -7.42
N VAL A 196 16.56 -1.70 -6.29
CA VAL A 196 16.73 -2.86 -5.40
C VAL A 196 16.28 -4.15 -6.08
N GLU A 197 15.17 -4.13 -6.82
CA GLU A 197 14.68 -5.29 -7.59
C GLU A 197 15.71 -5.77 -8.61
N LYS A 198 16.35 -4.83 -9.31
CA LYS A 198 17.45 -5.14 -10.22
C LYS A 198 18.62 -5.79 -9.48
N GLY A 199 18.98 -5.27 -8.31
CA GLY A 199 20.03 -5.84 -7.45
C GLY A 199 19.71 -7.25 -6.97
N MET A 200 18.49 -7.47 -6.47
CA MET A 200 18.02 -8.78 -6.01
C MET A 200 18.04 -9.80 -7.15
N ARG A 201 17.58 -9.41 -8.35
CA ARG A 201 17.65 -10.25 -9.54
C ARG A 201 19.09 -10.59 -9.96
N GLU A 202 20.02 -9.64 -9.82
CA GLU A 202 21.44 -9.87 -10.09
C GLU A 202 22.04 -10.90 -9.12
N LEU A 203 21.79 -10.76 -7.80
CA LEU A 203 22.19 -11.76 -6.79
C LEU A 203 21.68 -13.16 -7.14
N ALA A 204 20.40 -13.26 -7.49
CA ALA A 204 19.75 -14.51 -7.84
C ALA A 204 20.34 -15.11 -9.13
N SER A 205 20.57 -14.29 -10.16
CA SER A 205 21.18 -14.73 -11.43
C SER A 205 22.59 -15.28 -11.25
N LEU A 206 23.34 -14.71 -10.32
CA LEU A 206 24.70 -15.13 -9.98
C LEU A 206 24.73 -16.26 -8.95
N LYS A 207 23.58 -16.65 -8.39
CA LYS A 207 23.45 -17.65 -7.31
C LYS A 207 24.35 -17.33 -6.11
N VAL A 208 24.42 -16.06 -5.75
CA VAL A 208 25.28 -15.59 -4.66
C VAL A 208 24.94 -16.27 -3.34
N GLU A 209 23.65 -16.41 -3.02
CA GLU A 209 23.20 -17.06 -1.78
C GLU A 209 23.68 -18.52 -1.69
N ASP A 210 23.51 -19.30 -2.76
CA ASP A 210 23.99 -20.69 -2.84
C ASP A 210 25.51 -20.78 -2.69
N ALA A 211 26.24 -19.88 -3.35
CA ALA A 211 27.70 -19.84 -3.29
C ALA A 211 28.21 -19.46 -1.89
N VAL A 212 27.56 -18.49 -1.23
CA VAL A 212 27.86 -18.07 0.14
C VAL A 212 27.56 -19.21 1.12
N LEU A 213 26.41 -19.87 1.01
CA LEU A 213 26.06 -21.03 1.83
C LEU A 213 27.09 -22.15 1.68
N LEU A 214 27.51 -22.46 0.45
CA LEU A 214 28.54 -23.46 0.19
C LEU A 214 29.90 -23.05 0.80
N ALA A 215 30.31 -21.79 0.67
CA ALA A 215 31.57 -21.29 1.22
C ALA A 215 31.59 -21.35 2.76
N MET A 216 30.50 -20.94 3.43
CA MET A 216 30.36 -21.04 4.88
C MET A 216 30.43 -22.51 5.34
N ALA A 217 29.73 -23.40 4.64
CA ALA A 217 29.77 -24.84 4.94
C ALA A 217 31.16 -25.46 4.72
N GLN A 218 31.91 -24.99 3.72
CA GLN A 218 33.28 -25.43 3.48
C GLN A 218 34.23 -24.95 4.57
N ASN A 219 34.12 -23.70 5.03
CA ASN A 219 34.97 -23.15 6.10
C ASN A 219 34.77 -23.86 7.45
N ARG A 220 33.60 -24.47 7.68
CA ARG A 220 33.37 -25.34 8.85
C ARG A 220 34.24 -26.61 8.83
N ARG A 221 34.43 -27.25 7.66
CA ARG A 221 35.09 -28.58 7.53
C ARG A 221 36.58 -28.62 7.93
N PRO A 222 37.43 -27.61 7.65
CA PRO A 222 38.82 -27.58 8.11
C PRO A 222 38.97 -27.54 9.65
N HIS A 223 37.96 -27.05 10.38
CA HIS A 223 38.00 -27.00 11.83
C HIS A 223 37.80 -28.38 12.49
N PHE A 224 37.07 -29.30 11.84
CA PHE A 224 36.91 -30.69 12.30
C PHE A 224 38.21 -31.50 12.15
N LEU A 225 38.90 -31.37 11.01
CA LEU A 225 40.12 -32.15 10.72
C LEU A 225 41.35 -31.73 11.55
N LYS A 226 41.33 -30.56 12.22
CA LYS A 226 42.41 -30.15 13.13
C LYS A 226 42.24 -30.68 14.56
N PHE A 227 41.02 -31.07 14.96
CA PHE A 227 40.76 -31.60 16.30
C PHE A 227 41.04 -33.12 16.36
N ASP A 228 40.74 -33.85 15.28
CA ASP A 228 40.97 -35.31 15.20
C ASP A 228 42.45 -35.71 15.07
N ASN A 229 43.34 -34.78 14.70
CA ASN A 229 44.77 -35.06 14.58
C ASN A 229 45.55 -34.98 15.91
N HIS A 230 44.88 -34.82 17.06
CA HIS A 230 45.54 -34.76 18.38
C HIS A 230 45.17 -35.89 19.36
N VAL A 231 44.47 -36.93 18.91
CA VAL A 231 44.24 -38.15 19.71
C VAL A 231 44.75 -39.37 18.95
N SER A 232 46.07 -39.54 18.96
CA SER A 232 46.66 -40.87 18.77
C SER A 232 46.70 -41.55 20.14
N ASP A 233 45.61 -42.21 20.52
CA ASP A 233 45.75 -43.47 21.25
C ASP A 233 44.55 -44.38 20.97
N ALA A 234 44.85 -45.65 20.86
CA ALA A 234 44.00 -46.67 20.28
C ALA A 234 42.75 -46.99 21.13
N ASP A 235 41.81 -47.64 20.45
CA ASP A 235 40.84 -48.61 21.00
C ASP A 235 39.47 -48.05 21.44
N HIS A 236 38.55 -47.90 20.47
CA HIS A 236 37.30 -48.67 20.50
C HIS A 236 36.49 -48.51 19.21
N LEU A 237 36.48 -49.57 18.40
CA LEU A 237 35.39 -49.84 17.48
C LEU A 237 34.10 -50.06 18.29
N LYS A 238 33.14 -49.15 18.16
CA LYS A 238 31.70 -49.49 18.17
C LYS A 238 30.99 -48.62 17.13
N ILE A 239 30.81 -49.23 15.97
CA ILE A 239 29.79 -48.87 14.99
C ILE A 239 28.43 -49.18 15.65
N GLN A 240 27.68 -48.13 15.98
CA GLN A 240 26.28 -48.12 16.42
C GLN A 240 25.89 -46.63 16.28
N ASP A 241 24.99 -46.14 15.42
CA ASP A 241 23.68 -46.61 15.00
C ASP A 241 23.27 -45.82 13.72
N GLU A 242 22.45 -46.44 12.88
CA GLU A 242 21.88 -45.83 11.67
C GLU A 242 20.81 -44.79 12.04
N GLY A 243 20.94 -43.54 11.56
CA GLY A 243 19.80 -42.62 11.44
C GLY A 243 19.86 -41.27 12.16
N GLN A 244 20.88 -40.98 12.98
CA GLN A 244 21.11 -39.61 13.46
C GLN A 244 22.02 -38.89 12.46
N ILE A 245 21.41 -38.06 11.60
CA ILE A 245 22.16 -36.98 10.94
C ILE A 245 22.66 -36.11 12.09
N GLU A 246 23.92 -36.27 12.43
CA GLU A 246 24.60 -35.56 13.49
C GLU A 246 24.38 -34.06 13.28
N ALA A 247 23.64 -33.44 14.20
CA ALA A 247 23.38 -32.02 14.19
C ALA A 247 24.72 -31.30 14.30
N PHE A 248 25.28 -30.89 13.16
CA PHE A 248 26.52 -30.12 13.15
C PHE A 248 26.27 -28.77 13.79
N GLU A 249 27.24 -28.28 14.56
CA GLU A 249 27.20 -26.93 15.12
C GLU A 249 27.37 -25.91 13.98
N LEU A 250 26.49 -24.91 13.98
CA LEU A 250 26.58 -23.78 13.04
C LEU A 250 27.76 -22.89 13.41
N SER A 251 28.51 -22.45 12.41
CA SER A 251 29.46 -21.36 12.63
C SER A 251 28.72 -20.06 13.00
N GLN A 252 29.44 -19.10 13.59
CA GLN A 252 28.85 -17.79 13.92
C GLN A 252 28.26 -17.07 12.69
N GLU A 253 28.89 -17.23 11.53
CA GLU A 253 28.42 -16.61 10.29
C GLU A 253 27.13 -17.27 9.78
N GLU A 254 27.04 -18.60 9.89
CA GLU A 254 25.82 -19.36 9.57
C GLU A 254 24.70 -19.05 10.55
N SER A 255 24.99 -18.97 11.86
CA SER A 255 23.97 -18.64 12.86
C SER A 255 23.38 -17.25 12.62
N GLU A 256 24.22 -16.26 12.29
CA GLU A 256 23.75 -14.92 11.90
C GLU A 256 22.90 -14.94 10.63
N ASP A 257 23.26 -15.74 9.63
CA ASP A 257 22.48 -15.87 8.39
C ASP A 257 21.10 -16.49 8.66
N VAL A 258 21.03 -17.49 9.55
CA VAL A 258 19.76 -18.09 9.98
C VAL A 258 18.88 -17.07 10.68
N ILE A 259 19.39 -16.33 11.67
CA ILE A 259 18.58 -15.33 12.40
C ILE A 259 18.14 -14.21 11.44
N PHE A 260 19.02 -13.78 10.54
CA PHE A 260 18.70 -12.77 9.52
C PHE A 260 17.53 -13.22 8.63
N LYS A 261 17.55 -14.47 8.16
CA LYS A 261 16.45 -15.06 7.37
C LYS A 261 15.18 -15.30 8.18
N GLN A 262 15.29 -15.72 9.45
CA GLN A 262 14.13 -15.85 10.33
C GLN A 262 13.43 -14.50 10.53
N ALA A 263 14.18 -13.43 10.73
CA ALA A 263 13.63 -12.08 10.85
C ALA A 263 12.94 -11.62 9.55
N TRP A 264 13.56 -11.89 8.40
CA TRP A 264 12.96 -11.66 7.08
C TRP A 264 11.62 -12.40 6.93
N LEU A 265 11.61 -13.71 7.19
CA LEU A 265 10.41 -14.54 7.10
C LEU A 265 9.31 -14.06 8.06
N THR A 266 9.68 -13.72 9.29
CA THR A 266 8.73 -13.17 10.28
C THR A 266 8.09 -11.88 9.77
N TYR A 267 8.88 -10.97 9.20
CA TYR A 267 8.39 -9.71 8.64
C TYR A 267 7.40 -9.94 7.49
N PHE A 268 7.77 -10.74 6.48
CA PHE A 268 6.92 -10.94 5.31
C PHE A 268 5.65 -11.73 5.62
N TRP A 269 5.71 -12.76 6.48
CA TRP A 269 4.52 -13.48 6.91
C TRP A 269 3.58 -12.62 7.77
N ARG A 270 4.13 -11.72 8.59
CA ARG A 270 3.33 -10.71 9.31
C ARG A 270 2.61 -9.80 8.32
N ARG A 271 3.33 -9.28 7.34
CA ARG A 271 2.76 -8.38 6.34
C ARG A 271 1.69 -9.10 5.49
N ALA A 272 1.95 -10.33 5.07
CA ALA A 272 0.99 -11.17 4.36
C ALA A 272 -0.30 -11.36 5.18
N LYS A 273 -0.18 -11.69 6.46
CA LYS A 273 -1.32 -11.80 7.38
C LYS A 273 -2.09 -10.48 7.51
N ASN A 274 -1.41 -9.35 7.67
CA ASN A 274 -2.05 -8.03 7.81
C ASN A 274 -2.87 -7.64 6.58
N HIS A 275 -2.42 -8.04 5.38
CA HIS A 275 -3.13 -7.81 4.11
C HIS A 275 -4.11 -8.94 3.74
N GLY A 276 -4.25 -9.97 4.59
CA GLY A 276 -5.15 -11.09 4.33
C GLY A 276 -4.75 -11.95 3.13
N LEU A 277 -3.45 -12.02 2.82
CA LEU A 277 -2.85 -12.90 1.82
C LEU A 277 -2.62 -14.29 2.41
N GLU A 278 -2.80 -15.33 1.59
CA GLU A 278 -2.57 -16.75 1.98
C GLU A 278 -3.19 -17.08 3.36
N GLN A 279 -4.47 -16.73 3.56
CA GLN A 279 -5.13 -16.74 4.87
C GLN A 279 -5.14 -18.10 5.58
N ASP A 280 -5.04 -19.17 4.81
CA ASP A 280 -5.00 -20.55 5.27
C ASP A 280 -3.65 -20.91 5.92
N ILE A 281 -2.55 -20.28 5.52
CA ILE A 281 -1.20 -20.63 5.96
C ILE A 281 -0.43 -19.48 6.63
N ALA A 282 -0.77 -18.21 6.34
CA ALA A 282 0.03 -17.07 6.77
C ALA A 282 0.13 -16.94 8.30
N ASP A 283 -0.95 -17.23 9.04
CA ASP A 283 -0.93 -17.21 10.50
C ASP A 283 -0.10 -18.37 11.07
N GLU A 284 -0.24 -19.58 10.51
CA GLU A 284 0.55 -20.74 10.92
C GLU A 284 2.04 -20.49 10.72
N HIS A 285 2.45 -20.01 9.54
CA HIS A 285 3.85 -19.67 9.25
C HIS A 285 4.37 -18.56 10.16
N LEU A 286 3.58 -17.50 10.37
CA LEU A 286 3.97 -16.42 11.28
C LEU A 286 4.20 -16.94 12.71
N GLN A 287 3.28 -17.75 13.25
CA GLN A 287 3.44 -18.35 14.58
C GLN A 287 4.66 -19.27 14.64
N PHE A 288 4.91 -20.05 13.58
CA PHE A 288 6.10 -20.88 13.48
C PHE A 288 7.38 -20.04 13.67
N TRP A 289 7.57 -18.97 12.90
CA TRP A 289 8.79 -18.14 12.98
C TRP A 289 8.89 -17.36 14.31
N ILE A 290 7.77 -16.88 14.85
CA ILE A 290 7.75 -16.21 16.16
C ILE A 290 8.26 -17.14 17.27
N ASN A 291 7.85 -18.41 17.25
CA ASN A 291 8.28 -19.39 18.24
C ASN A 291 9.76 -19.76 18.11
N HIS A 292 10.28 -19.84 16.88
CA HIS A 292 11.65 -20.27 16.59
C HIS A 292 12.70 -19.16 16.76
N SER A 293 12.31 -17.88 16.74
CA SER A 293 13.21 -16.73 16.91
C SER A 293 13.75 -16.49 18.33
N SER A 294 13.33 -17.26 19.33
CA SER A 294 13.67 -17.02 20.75
C SER A 294 14.88 -17.79 21.27
N ARG A 295 15.44 -18.70 20.47
CA ARG A 295 16.53 -19.62 20.86
C ARG A 295 17.75 -19.45 19.96
N SER A 296 18.89 -19.98 20.39
CA SER A 296 20.07 -20.09 19.52
C SER A 296 19.76 -20.97 18.30
N PRO A 297 20.08 -20.54 17.07
CA PRO A 297 19.83 -21.33 15.87
C PRO A 297 20.55 -22.68 15.89
N THR A 298 19.86 -23.70 15.42
CA THR A 298 20.36 -25.06 15.23
C THR A 298 20.54 -25.37 13.75
N SER A 299 21.24 -26.46 13.42
CA SER A 299 21.35 -26.93 12.03
C SER A 299 20.00 -27.29 11.39
N HIS A 300 18.98 -27.62 12.20
CA HIS A 300 17.62 -27.80 11.69
C HIS A 300 17.00 -26.46 11.29
N ASP A 301 17.16 -25.43 12.13
CA ASP A 301 16.67 -24.07 11.81
C ASP A 301 17.31 -23.55 10.51
N ALA A 302 18.57 -23.92 10.23
CA ALA A 302 19.23 -23.60 8.95
C ALA A 302 18.53 -24.24 7.74
N VAL A 303 18.04 -25.48 7.86
CA VAL A 303 17.27 -26.12 6.78
C VAL A 303 15.88 -25.50 6.65
N ASP A 304 15.26 -25.20 7.79
CA ASP A 304 13.91 -24.63 7.82
C ASP A 304 13.87 -23.24 7.18
N VAL A 305 14.85 -22.38 7.45
CA VAL A 305 14.89 -21.05 6.80
C VAL A 305 15.05 -21.16 5.29
N GLU A 306 15.89 -22.06 4.77
CA GLU A 306 16.02 -22.25 3.32
C GLU A 306 14.69 -22.71 2.70
N ARG A 307 13.99 -23.63 3.37
CA ARG A 307 12.66 -24.06 2.94
C ARG A 307 11.67 -22.90 2.94
N GLY A 308 11.64 -22.11 4.02
CA GLY A 308 10.77 -20.94 4.14
C GLY A 308 11.04 -19.90 3.07
N MET A 309 12.31 -19.63 2.75
CA MET A 309 12.68 -18.69 1.68
C MET A 309 12.27 -19.18 0.29
N VAL A 310 12.35 -20.50 0.04
CA VAL A 310 11.87 -21.10 -1.22
C VAL A 310 10.35 -21.02 -1.30
N GLU A 311 9.64 -21.33 -0.22
CA GLU A 311 8.18 -21.26 -0.15
C GLU A 311 7.66 -19.85 -0.37
N LEU A 312 8.21 -18.87 0.33
CA LEU A 312 7.84 -17.45 0.19
C LEU A 312 7.99 -16.98 -1.26
N ARG A 313 9.08 -17.35 -1.94
CA ARG A 313 9.28 -17.07 -3.37
C ARG A 313 8.31 -17.82 -4.26
N LYS A 314 8.03 -19.09 -3.96
CA LYS A 314 7.13 -19.94 -4.77
C LYS A 314 5.68 -19.44 -4.73
N LEU A 315 5.24 -18.94 -3.59
CA LEU A 315 3.93 -18.31 -3.41
C LEU A 315 3.90 -16.89 -4.00
N GLY A 316 5.05 -16.29 -4.27
CA GLY A 316 5.13 -14.93 -4.81
C GLY A 316 4.64 -13.87 -3.81
N ILE A 317 4.83 -14.11 -2.51
CA ILE A 317 4.30 -13.25 -1.43
C ILE A 317 4.69 -11.79 -1.63
N GLU A 318 5.94 -11.51 -2.01
CA GLU A 318 6.42 -10.15 -2.27
C GLU A 318 5.63 -9.47 -3.39
N THR A 319 5.35 -10.20 -4.48
CA THR A 319 4.56 -9.68 -5.61
C THR A 319 3.11 -9.44 -5.20
N GLN A 320 2.50 -10.37 -4.46
CA GLN A 320 1.13 -10.20 -3.95
C GLN A 320 1.02 -8.98 -3.02
N LEU A 321 2.01 -8.78 -2.14
CA LEU A 321 2.06 -7.62 -1.24
C LEU A 321 2.20 -6.30 -1.99
N TRP A 322 3.01 -6.28 -3.06
CA TRP A 322 3.14 -5.12 -3.93
C TRP A 322 1.82 -4.78 -4.64
N GLU A 323 1.12 -5.79 -5.16
CA GLU A 323 -0.17 -5.62 -5.83
C GLU A 323 -1.27 -5.12 -4.88
N GLU A 324 -1.39 -5.71 -3.68
CA GLU A 324 -2.37 -5.28 -2.68
C GLU A 324 -2.06 -3.87 -2.13
N SER A 325 -0.79 -3.50 -1.95
CA SER A 325 -0.37 -2.14 -1.56
C SER A 325 -0.88 -1.07 -2.54
N ARG A 326 -1.03 -1.41 -3.83
CA ARG A 326 -1.34 -0.46 -4.91
C ARG A 326 -2.76 -0.52 -5.44
N LYS A 327 -3.55 -1.50 -5.01
CA LYS A 327 -4.92 -1.75 -5.45
C LYS A 327 -5.86 -0.55 -5.33
N TRP A 328 -5.67 0.29 -4.32
CA TRP A 328 -6.51 1.47 -4.08
C TRP A 328 -6.18 2.64 -5.01
N ILE A 329 -4.92 2.78 -5.45
CA ILE A 329 -4.49 3.81 -6.41
C ILE A 329 -5.14 3.59 -7.77
N ASP A 330 -5.49 2.33 -8.09
CA ASP A 330 -6.11 1.95 -9.36
C ASP A 330 -7.63 2.12 -9.38
N GLN A 331 -8.32 2.10 -8.23
CA GLN A 331 -9.78 2.22 -8.15
C GLN A 331 -10.28 3.65 -8.41
N ASP A 332 -9.47 4.67 -8.14
CA ASP A 332 -9.79 6.08 -8.43
C ASP A 332 -9.97 6.37 -9.94
N VAL A 333 -9.65 5.40 -10.80
CA VAL A 333 -9.85 5.46 -12.26
C VAL A 333 -11.29 5.09 -12.67
N VAL A 334 -12.03 4.30 -11.88
CA VAL A 334 -13.25 3.61 -12.34
C VAL A 334 -14.55 4.29 -11.91
N HIS A 335 -14.54 5.20 -10.94
CA HIS A 335 -15.74 5.95 -10.54
C HIS A 335 -15.83 7.34 -11.17
N PRO A 336 -16.20 7.42 -12.45
CA PRO A 336 -17.05 8.51 -12.90
C PRO A 336 -18.15 7.99 -13.83
N LYS A 337 -19.16 7.30 -13.31
CA LYS A 337 -20.42 7.10 -14.07
C LYS A 337 -21.67 7.31 -13.22
N MET A 338 -22.38 8.36 -13.64
CA MET A 338 -23.83 8.56 -13.63
C MET A 338 -24.48 8.95 -12.30
N GLN A 339 -24.56 10.25 -12.08
CA GLN A 339 -25.77 10.91 -11.56
C GLN A 339 -25.96 12.25 -12.28
N ILE A 340 -26.32 12.17 -13.56
CA ILE A 340 -27.10 13.22 -14.23
C ILE A 340 -28.28 12.52 -14.90
N GLY A 341 -29.29 12.20 -14.09
CA GLY A 341 -30.67 12.03 -14.55
C GLY A 341 -31.44 13.20 -13.93
N SER A 342 -31.72 14.24 -14.70
CA SER A 342 -32.98 14.39 -15.44
C SER A 342 -34.18 14.56 -14.51
N GLU A 343 -34.31 15.75 -13.93
CA GLU A 343 -35.61 16.30 -13.60
C GLU A 343 -35.80 17.55 -14.48
N LEU A 344 -36.50 17.33 -15.58
CA LEU A 344 -37.22 18.35 -16.35
C LEU A 344 -38.71 18.01 -16.26
#